data_AF-A0A518IPK9-F1
#
_entry.id   AF-A0A518IPK9-F1
#
_cell.length_a   1.000
_cell.length_b   1.000
_cell.length_c   1.000
_cell.angle_alpha   90.00
_cell.angle_beta   90.00
_cell.angle_gamma   90.00
#
_symmetry.space_group_name_H-M   'P 1'
#
loop_
_entity.id
_entity.type
_entity.pdbx_description
1 polymer ?
#
loop_
_entity_poly.entity_id
_entity_poly.type
_entity_poly.pdbx_seq_one_letter_code
_entity_poly.pdbx_strand_id
1 'polypeptide(L)'
;MLTKGIAAFCVATVLTQLLVVGVLAVRGNLNAASTTKIVGLMNGIDISGDRVADSIRAAKTEPIPSFEEVLDERARDGLEMDLRRRAQENYYNQLQVIQERLRSKESRFDTRKDAFYRKLAELSQGVQEEAMKSLQSTLESLPPATSKDQLIRMLDGGDLNDVVAIVKAMQADKRKKILREFVSPEEADKLQQILNHIGAGEPEKTVIDKARDE
;
A
#
# COMPACT_ATOMS: atom_id res chain seq x y z
N MET A 1 21.57 -1.73 -40.41
CA MET A 1 22.87 -1.08 -40.68
C MET A 1 23.48 -0.39 -39.46
N LEU A 2 22.69 0.18 -38.54
CA LEU A 2 23.18 0.91 -37.36
C LEU A 2 24.01 0.07 -36.36
N THR A 3 23.66 -1.20 -36.16
CA THR A 3 24.35 -2.11 -35.21
C THR A 3 25.78 -2.49 -35.62
N LYS A 4 26.05 -2.56 -36.93
CA LYS A 4 27.39 -2.87 -37.45
C LYS A 4 28.35 -1.68 -37.32
N GLY A 5 27.85 -0.45 -37.39
CA GLY A 5 28.65 0.77 -37.22
C GLY A 5 29.17 0.94 -35.79
N ILE A 6 28.31 0.69 -34.80
CA ILE A 6 28.68 0.77 -33.37
C ILE A 6 29.70 -0.32 -33.01
N ALA A 7 29.51 -1.54 -33.52
CA ALA A 7 30.46 -2.64 -33.31
C ALA A 7 31.85 -2.33 -33.90
N ALA A 8 31.91 -1.78 -35.12
CA ALA A 8 33.17 -1.39 -35.75
C ALA A 8 33.90 -0.28 -34.96
N PHE A 9 33.15 0.68 -34.40
CA PHE A 9 33.72 1.74 -33.57
C PHE A 9 34.31 1.19 -32.26
N CYS A 10 33.60 0.28 -31.58
CA CYS A 10 34.11 -0.38 -30.37
C CYS A 10 35.36 -1.24 -30.65
N VAL A 11 35.41 -1.95 -31.77
CA VAL A 11 36.59 -2.75 -32.14
C VAL A 11 37.79 -1.84 -32.46
N ALA A 12 37.55 -0.71 -33.12
CA ALA A 12 38.59 0.28 -33.41
C ALA A 12 39.18 0.91 -32.14
N THR A 13 38.36 1.26 -31.14
CA THR A 13 38.84 1.84 -29.89
C THR A 13 39.67 0.86 -29.07
N VAL A 14 39.24 -0.41 -28.99
CA VAL A 14 40.02 -1.46 -28.29
C VAL A 14 41.37 -1.71 -28.99
N LEU A 15 41.38 -1.77 -30.33
CA LEU A 15 42.63 -1.92 -31.08
C LEU A 15 43.58 -0.74 -30.86
N THR A 16 43.06 0.48 -30.82
CA THR A 16 43.87 1.68 -30.60
C THR A 16 44.51 1.68 -29.20
N GLN A 17 43.75 1.29 -28.17
CA GLN A 17 44.27 1.17 -26.80
C GLN A 17 45.39 0.12 -26.71
N LEU A 18 45.21 -1.03 -27.38
CA LEU A 18 46.20 -2.10 -27.42
C LEU A 18 47.51 -1.65 -28.11
N LEU A 19 47.40 -0.86 -29.18
CA LEU A 19 48.53 -0.31 -29.92
C LEU A 19 49.31 0.71 -29.08
N VAL A 20 48.60 1.60 -28.36
CA VAL A 20 49.23 2.60 -27.46
C VAL A 20 49.99 1.92 -26.33
N VAL A 21 49.37 0.92 -25.68
CA VAL A 21 50.03 0.13 -24.62
C VAL A 21 51.23 -0.63 -25.16
N GLY A 22 51.11 -1.23 -26.36
CA GLY A 22 52.21 -1.92 -27.03
C GLY A 22 53.40 -0.99 -27.33
N VAL A 23 53.16 0.21 -27.83
CA VAL A 23 54.22 1.20 -28.10
C VAL A 23 54.89 1.67 -26.81
N LEU A 24 54.13 1.88 -25.74
CA LEU A 24 54.67 2.24 -24.42
C LEU A 24 55.53 1.12 -23.81
N ALA A 25 55.15 -0.14 -24.04
CA ALA A 25 55.91 -1.30 -23.61
C ALA A 25 57.23 -1.45 -24.39
N VAL A 26 57.19 -1.32 -25.72
CA VAL A 26 58.39 -1.44 -26.57
C VAL A 26 59.36 -0.26 -26.37
N ARG A 27 58.87 0.94 -26.06
CA ARG A 27 59.71 2.10 -25.71
C ARG A 27 60.36 2.03 -24.33
N GLY A 28 60.15 0.95 -23.57
CA GLY A 28 60.84 0.70 -22.29
C GLY A 28 60.40 1.62 -21.14
N ASN A 29 59.29 2.34 -21.27
CA ASN A 29 58.79 3.25 -20.22
C ASN A 29 58.03 2.52 -19.09
N LEU A 30 57.74 1.23 -19.29
CA LEU A 30 57.23 0.30 -18.29
C LEU A 30 58.39 -0.33 -17.51
N ASN A 31 59.14 0.49 -16.77
CA ASN A 31 60.11 -0.01 -15.80
C ASN A 31 59.39 -0.29 -14.46
N ALA A 32 59.93 -1.19 -13.63
CA ALA A 32 59.38 -1.56 -12.32
C ALA A 32 59.10 -0.34 -11.42
N ALA A 33 59.88 0.74 -11.58
CA ALA A 33 59.68 2.01 -10.87
C ALA A 33 58.39 2.76 -11.30
N SER A 34 58.00 2.68 -12.58
CA SER A 34 56.78 3.31 -13.10
C SER A 34 55.53 2.55 -12.65
N THR A 35 55.61 1.21 -12.59
CA THR A 35 54.49 0.37 -12.10
C THR A 35 54.23 0.58 -10.62
N THR A 36 55.27 0.74 -9.78
CA THR A 36 55.07 1.02 -8.34
C THR A 36 54.47 2.40 -8.09
N LYS A 37 54.80 3.41 -8.91
CA LYS A 37 54.18 4.75 -8.84
C LYS A 37 52.70 4.72 -9.23
N ILE A 38 52.33 3.94 -10.25
CA ILE A 38 50.92 3.77 -10.66
C ILE A 38 50.11 3.03 -9.58
N VAL A 39 50.69 1.99 -8.97
CA VAL A 39 50.05 1.26 -7.85
C VAL A 39 49.94 2.12 -6.58
N GLY A 40 50.92 2.97 -6.31
CA GLY A 40 50.84 3.96 -5.21
C GLY A 40 49.75 4.99 -5.43
N LEU A 41 49.64 5.53 -6.65
CA LEU A 41 48.62 6.50 -7.03
C LEU A 41 47.21 5.90 -6.95
N MET A 42 47.02 4.64 -7.36
CA MET A 42 45.73 3.93 -7.24
C MET A 42 45.31 3.66 -5.79
N ASN A 43 46.28 3.49 -4.88
CA ASN A 43 46.01 3.37 -3.43
C ASN A 43 45.91 4.73 -2.72
N GLY A 44 45.94 5.84 -3.46
CA GLY A 44 45.81 7.20 -2.92
C GLY A 44 47.05 7.70 -2.17
N ILE A 45 48.17 7.00 -2.25
CA ILE A 45 49.44 7.42 -1.64
C ILE A 45 50.29 8.05 -2.74
N ASP A 46 50.25 9.37 -2.80
CA ASP A 46 51.12 10.18 -3.65
C ASP A 46 52.52 10.23 -3.02
N ILE A 47 53.34 9.19 -3.30
CA ILE A 47 54.75 9.12 -2.88
C ILE A 47 55.59 9.99 -3.82
N SER A 48 55.23 11.25 -3.94
CA SER A 48 56.07 12.29 -4.51
C SER A 48 56.85 12.90 -3.36
N GLY A 49 58.17 12.67 -3.29
CA GLY A 49 59.04 13.06 -2.17
C GLY A 49 58.95 14.54 -1.78
N ASP A 50 58.48 15.39 -2.69
CA ASP A 50 58.27 16.82 -2.47
C ASP A 50 57.12 17.12 -1.49
N ARG A 51 56.01 16.36 -1.51
CA ARG A 51 54.88 16.59 -0.58
C ARG A 51 55.21 16.24 0.87
N VAL A 52 56.08 15.26 1.09
CA VAL A 52 56.55 14.87 2.43
C VAL A 52 57.55 15.91 2.95
N ALA A 53 58.39 16.47 2.07
CA ALA A 53 59.29 17.55 2.45
C ALA A 53 58.53 18.85 2.76
N ASP A 54 57.47 19.15 2.02
CA ASP A 54 56.62 20.32 2.21
C ASP A 54 55.81 20.25 3.52
N SER A 55 55.25 19.09 3.87
CA SER A 55 54.52 18.91 5.14
C SER A 55 55.44 19.03 6.37
N ILE A 56 56.69 18.56 6.28
CA ILE A 56 57.69 18.70 7.36
C ILE A 56 58.16 20.15 7.51
N ARG A 57 58.27 20.92 6.41
CA ARG A 57 58.61 22.36 6.48
C ARG A 57 57.44 23.18 7.03
N ALA A 58 56.21 22.88 6.61
CA ALA A 58 55.00 23.52 7.12
C ALA A 58 54.88 23.32 8.64
N ALA A 59 55.05 22.09 9.13
CA ALA A 59 54.99 21.77 10.56
C ALA A 59 56.06 22.47 11.41
N LYS A 60 57.21 22.85 10.82
CA LYS A 60 58.26 23.60 11.52
C LYS A 60 58.01 25.11 11.59
N THR A 61 57.04 25.61 10.83
CA THR A 61 56.77 27.06 10.68
C THR A 61 55.48 27.49 11.39
N GLU A 62 54.69 26.53 11.89
CA GLU A 62 53.49 26.84 12.66
C GLU A 62 53.85 27.43 14.04
N PRO A 63 53.30 28.61 14.39
CA PRO A 63 53.48 29.17 15.72
C PRO A 63 52.85 28.25 16.78
N ILE A 64 53.61 27.96 17.84
CA ILE A 64 53.09 27.20 18.98
C ILE A 64 52.10 28.10 19.73
N PRO A 65 50.85 27.68 19.93
CA PRO A 65 49.82 28.52 20.55
C PRO A 65 50.18 28.82 22.00
N SER A 66 49.81 30.01 22.46
CA SER A 66 49.95 30.37 23.86
C SER A 66 48.93 29.63 24.74
N PHE A 67 49.21 29.51 26.04
CA PHE A 67 48.30 28.84 26.98
C PHE A 67 46.90 29.49 27.01
N GLU A 68 46.83 30.82 26.88
CA GLU A 68 45.58 31.57 26.87
C GLU A 68 44.76 31.31 25.60
N GLU A 69 45.41 31.23 24.43
CA GLU A 69 44.76 30.85 23.16
C GLU A 69 44.17 29.44 23.23
N VAL A 70 44.89 28.48 23.83
CA VAL A 70 44.39 27.11 24.01
C VAL A 70 43.19 27.07 24.96
N LEU A 71 43.19 27.89 26.01
CA LEU A 71 42.07 27.98 26.93
C LEU A 71 40.83 28.62 26.29
N ASP A 72 40.99 29.71 25.54
CA ASP A 72 39.88 30.38 24.87
C ASP A 72 39.27 29.47 23.79
N GLU A 73 40.09 28.78 23.00
CA GLU A 73 39.59 27.83 22.00
C GLU A 73 38.81 26.68 22.65
N ARG A 74 39.33 26.10 23.75
CA ARG A 74 38.60 25.06 24.49
C ARG A 74 37.29 25.56 25.08
N ALA A 75 37.23 26.82 25.52
CA ALA A 75 36.01 27.42 26.03
C ALA A 75 34.97 27.62 24.91
N ARG A 76 35.40 28.03 23.72
CA ARG A 76 34.55 28.15 22.52
C ARG A 76 34.04 26.80 22.04
N ASP A 77 34.91 25.81 21.96
CA ASP A 77 34.53 24.43 21.60
C ASP A 77 33.48 23.87 22.58
N GLY A 78 33.70 24.07 23.89
CA GLY A 78 32.74 23.66 24.91
C GLY A 78 31.37 24.31 24.74
N LEU A 79 31.36 25.62 24.47
CA LEU A 79 30.13 26.36 24.19
C LEU A 79 29.44 25.86 22.90
N GLU A 80 30.19 25.62 21.83
CA GLU A 80 29.64 25.11 20.57
C GLU A 80 29.02 23.72 20.75
N MET A 81 29.71 22.82 21.47
CA MET A 81 29.18 21.49 21.79
C MET A 81 27.86 21.57 22.56
N ASP A 82 27.77 22.47 23.54
CA ASP A 82 26.55 22.69 24.32
C ASP A 82 25.40 23.24 23.47
N LEU A 83 25.68 24.21 22.59
CA LEU A 83 24.69 24.76 21.66
C LEU A 83 24.18 23.68 20.70
N ARG A 84 25.10 22.87 20.15
CA ARG A 84 24.77 21.75 19.27
C ARG A 84 23.91 20.72 19.98
N ARG A 85 24.25 20.36 21.22
CA ARG A 85 23.49 19.41 22.03
C ARG A 85 22.07 19.93 22.28
N ARG A 86 21.92 21.19 22.68
CA ARG A 86 20.60 21.82 22.88
C ARG A 86 19.77 21.85 21.60
N ALA A 87 20.40 22.16 20.46
CA ALA A 87 19.72 22.11 19.17
C ALA A 87 19.23 20.70 18.84
N GLN A 88 20.06 19.68 19.04
CA GLN A 88 19.68 18.28 18.82
C GLN A 88 18.53 17.84 19.73
N GLU A 89 18.58 18.15 21.02
CA GLU A 89 17.51 17.87 21.98
C GLU A 89 16.20 18.57 21.56
N ASN A 90 16.27 19.83 21.12
CA ASN A 90 15.12 20.56 20.62
C ASN A 90 14.52 19.92 19.35
N TYR A 91 15.34 19.51 18.39
CA TYR A 91 14.86 18.83 17.19
C TYR A 91 14.25 17.47 17.51
N TYR A 92 14.87 16.70 18.42
CA TYR A 92 14.32 15.44 18.87
C TYR A 92 12.93 15.62 19.49
N ASN A 93 12.77 16.59 20.39
CA ASN A 93 11.49 16.91 21.01
C ASN A 93 10.44 17.34 19.97
N GLN A 94 10.83 18.16 18.98
CA GLN A 94 9.93 18.55 17.89
C GLN A 94 9.49 17.35 17.04
N LEU A 95 10.41 16.44 16.71
CA LEU A 95 10.09 15.23 15.94
C LEU A 95 9.13 14.33 16.70
N GLN A 96 9.32 14.14 18.00
CA GLN A 96 8.38 13.38 18.84
C GLN A 96 6.96 13.98 18.79
N VAL A 97 6.83 15.29 18.97
CA VAL A 97 5.54 15.98 18.91
C VAL A 97 4.88 15.82 17.52
N ILE A 98 5.66 15.91 16.44
CA ILE A 98 5.14 15.71 15.08
C ILE A 98 4.68 14.27 14.88
N GLN A 99 5.45 13.29 15.35
CA GLN A 99 5.12 11.87 15.26
C GLN A 99 3.84 11.54 16.03
N GLU A 100 3.70 12.02 17.26
CA GLU A 100 2.49 11.84 18.07
C GLU A 100 1.27 12.48 17.40
N ARG A 101 1.44 13.68 16.83
CA ARG A 101 0.38 14.36 16.09
C ARG A 101 -0.03 13.57 14.85
N LEU A 102 0.92 13.02 14.11
CA LEU A 102 0.64 12.19 12.94
C LEU A 102 -0.12 10.93 13.33
N ARG A 103 0.37 10.20 14.34
CA ARG A 103 -0.28 9.00 14.87
C ARG A 103 -1.71 9.28 15.36
N SER A 104 -1.93 10.42 16.02
CA SER A 104 -3.26 10.84 16.45
C SER A 104 -4.17 11.14 15.26
N LYS A 105 -3.66 11.79 14.21
CA LYS A 105 -4.40 12.06 12.98
C LYS A 105 -4.78 10.78 12.24
N GLU A 106 -3.85 9.84 12.12
CA GLU A 106 -4.09 8.53 11.50
C GLU A 106 -5.18 7.76 12.25
N SER A 107 -5.05 7.62 13.57
CA SER A 107 -6.05 6.95 14.40
C SER A 107 -7.45 7.59 14.27
N ARG A 108 -7.53 8.92 14.28
CA ARG A 108 -8.80 9.64 14.06
C ARG A 108 -9.36 9.42 12.65
N PHE A 109 -8.49 9.36 11.63
CA PHE A 109 -8.90 9.11 10.26
C PHE A 109 -9.45 7.70 10.11
N ASP A 110 -8.75 6.69 10.62
CA ASP A 110 -9.21 5.30 10.59
C ASP A 110 -10.54 5.14 11.32
N THR A 111 -10.69 5.77 12.49
CA THR A 111 -11.95 5.73 13.24
C THR A 111 -13.11 6.32 12.44
N ARG A 112 -12.88 7.45 11.73
CA ARG A 112 -13.91 8.07 10.87
C ARG A 112 -14.22 7.22 9.64
N LYS A 113 -13.20 6.62 9.04
CA LYS A 113 -13.34 5.73 7.90
C LYS A 113 -14.19 4.52 8.27
N ASP A 114 -13.91 3.89 9.41
CA ASP A 114 -14.68 2.75 9.90
C ASP A 114 -16.12 3.14 10.23
N ALA A 115 -16.32 4.29 10.90
CA ALA A 115 -17.65 4.81 11.17
C ALA A 115 -18.43 5.13 9.89
N PHE A 116 -17.78 5.67 8.86
CA PHE A 116 -18.37 5.95 7.57
C PHE A 116 -18.82 4.66 6.88
N TYR A 117 -17.95 3.64 6.80
CA TYR A 117 -18.32 2.37 6.17
C TYR A 117 -19.42 1.65 6.93
N ARG A 118 -19.42 1.69 8.26
CA ARG A 118 -20.54 1.18 9.07
C ARG A 118 -21.84 1.91 8.74
N LYS A 119 -21.81 3.24 8.64
CA LYS A 119 -23.01 4.00 8.31
C LYS A 119 -23.49 3.76 6.89
N LEU A 120 -22.57 3.56 5.95
CA LEU A 120 -22.87 3.20 4.57
C LEU A 120 -23.53 1.82 4.49
N ALA A 121 -23.00 0.84 5.23
CA ALA A 121 -23.59 -0.49 5.33
C ALA A 121 -24.99 -0.45 5.96
N GLU A 122 -25.16 0.28 7.07
CA GLU A 122 -26.46 0.49 7.72
C GLU A 122 -27.47 1.15 6.76
N LEU A 123 -27.05 2.17 6.01
CA LEU A 123 -27.91 2.84 5.04
C LEU A 123 -28.29 1.90 3.88
N SER A 124 -27.32 1.14 3.36
CA SER A 124 -27.57 0.17 2.29
C SER A 124 -28.56 -0.91 2.74
N GLN A 125 -28.36 -1.46 3.95
CA GLN A 125 -29.28 -2.44 4.51
C GLN A 125 -30.67 -1.85 4.74
N GLY A 126 -30.74 -0.62 5.29
CA GLY A 126 -32.01 0.08 5.50
C GLY A 126 -32.78 0.32 4.20
N VAL A 127 -32.09 0.74 3.13
CA VAL A 127 -32.70 0.91 1.79
C VAL A 127 -33.21 -0.41 1.24
N GLN A 128 -32.47 -1.50 1.40
CA GLN A 128 -32.90 -2.83 0.95
C GLN A 128 -34.12 -3.33 1.74
N GLU A 129 -34.13 -3.16 3.06
CA GLU A 129 -35.26 -3.52 3.91
C GLU A 129 -36.51 -2.69 3.59
N GLU A 130 -36.36 -1.38 3.34
CA GLU A 130 -37.44 -0.50 2.96
C GLU A 130 -37.99 -0.84 1.57
N ALA A 131 -37.11 -1.10 0.60
CA ALA A 131 -37.51 -1.57 -0.73
C ALA A 131 -38.28 -2.90 -0.65
N MET A 132 -37.83 -3.83 0.19
CA MET A 132 -38.49 -5.12 0.38
C MET A 132 -39.88 -4.96 1.02
N LYS A 133 -40.02 -4.10 2.03
CA LYS A 133 -41.33 -3.77 2.63
C LYS A 133 -42.27 -3.10 1.63
N SER A 134 -41.74 -2.21 0.80
CA SER A 134 -42.51 -1.55 -0.26
C SER A 134 -42.99 -2.57 -1.31
N LEU A 135 -42.12 -3.49 -1.73
CA LEU A 135 -42.46 -4.58 -2.64
C LEU A 135 -43.54 -5.49 -2.03
N GLN A 136 -43.39 -5.89 -0.76
CA GLN A 136 -44.40 -6.65 -0.03
C GLN A 136 -45.74 -5.92 -0.02
N SER A 137 -45.77 -4.66 0.40
CA SER A 137 -46.99 -3.85 0.46
C SER A 137 -47.67 -3.73 -0.91
N THR A 138 -46.87 -3.55 -1.97
CA THR A 138 -47.34 -3.51 -3.35
C THR A 138 -47.99 -4.84 -3.71
N LEU A 139 -47.33 -5.97 -3.47
CA LEU A 139 -47.86 -7.31 -3.76
C LEU A 139 -49.12 -7.65 -2.95
N GLU A 140 -49.25 -7.17 -1.72
CA GLU A 140 -50.46 -7.34 -0.88
C GLU A 140 -51.65 -6.48 -1.36
N SER A 141 -51.36 -5.36 -2.02
CA SER A 141 -52.35 -4.44 -2.58
C SER A 141 -52.93 -4.93 -3.91
N LEU A 142 -52.16 -5.72 -4.66
CA LEU A 142 -52.55 -6.28 -5.95
C LEU A 142 -53.62 -7.38 -5.81
N PRO A 143 -54.38 -7.66 -6.89
CA PRO A 143 -55.26 -8.82 -6.95
C PRO A 143 -54.47 -10.13 -6.78
N PRO A 144 -55.01 -11.14 -6.06
CA PRO A 144 -54.27 -12.37 -5.73
C PRO A 144 -53.65 -13.10 -6.93
N ALA A 145 -54.36 -13.17 -8.07
CA ALA A 145 -53.87 -13.80 -9.28
C ALA A 145 -52.63 -13.07 -9.86
N THR A 146 -52.66 -11.74 -9.89
CA THR A 146 -51.54 -10.91 -10.36
C THR A 146 -50.34 -11.02 -9.42
N SER A 147 -50.57 -11.03 -8.10
CA SER A 147 -49.49 -11.22 -7.13
C SER A 147 -48.82 -12.57 -7.29
N LYS A 148 -49.60 -13.64 -7.51
CA LYS A 148 -49.08 -14.99 -7.82
C LYS A 148 -48.21 -14.98 -9.08
N ASP A 149 -48.70 -14.38 -10.18
CA ASP A 149 -47.93 -14.29 -11.43
C ASP A 149 -46.60 -13.57 -11.22
N GLN A 150 -46.57 -12.49 -10.42
CA GLN A 150 -45.35 -11.76 -10.11
C GLN A 150 -44.38 -12.59 -9.26
N LEU A 151 -44.87 -13.33 -8.27
CA LEU A 151 -44.03 -14.23 -7.46
C LEU A 151 -43.42 -15.35 -8.31
N ILE A 152 -44.17 -15.89 -9.27
CA ILE A 152 -43.65 -16.91 -10.21
C ILE A 152 -42.54 -16.31 -11.08
N ARG A 153 -42.71 -15.10 -11.61
CA ARG A 153 -41.67 -14.42 -12.39
C ARG A 153 -40.39 -14.17 -11.59
N MET A 154 -40.52 -13.78 -10.32
CA MET A 154 -39.37 -13.63 -9.43
C MET A 154 -38.66 -14.97 -9.18
N LEU A 155 -39.44 -16.03 -8.97
CA LEU A 155 -38.90 -17.37 -8.79
C LEU A 155 -38.16 -17.86 -10.05
N ASP A 156 -38.73 -17.62 -11.23
CA ASP A 156 -38.11 -17.95 -12.51
C ASP A 156 -36.83 -17.12 -12.79
N GLY A 157 -36.73 -15.94 -12.18
CA GLY A 157 -35.53 -15.10 -12.17
C GLY A 157 -34.41 -15.59 -11.25
N GLY A 158 -34.68 -16.60 -10.40
CA GLY A 158 -33.71 -17.17 -9.46
C GLY A 158 -33.79 -16.59 -8.04
N ASP A 159 -34.73 -15.70 -7.75
CA ASP A 159 -34.83 -14.98 -6.47
C ASP A 159 -35.65 -15.74 -5.41
N LEU A 160 -35.42 -17.05 -5.27
CA LEU A 160 -36.20 -17.93 -4.38
C LEU A 160 -36.19 -17.47 -2.92
N ASN A 161 -35.03 -17.02 -2.42
CA ASN A 161 -34.88 -16.55 -1.04
C ASN A 161 -35.71 -15.27 -0.76
N ASP A 162 -35.73 -14.34 -1.72
CA ASP A 162 -36.49 -13.10 -1.59
C ASP A 162 -37.99 -13.37 -1.67
N VAL A 163 -38.42 -14.26 -2.58
CA VAL A 163 -39.81 -14.73 -2.67
C VAL A 163 -40.26 -15.35 -1.34
N VAL A 164 -39.43 -16.22 -0.75
CA VAL A 164 -39.71 -16.84 0.55
C VAL A 164 -39.82 -15.78 1.65
N ALA A 165 -38.89 -14.82 1.71
CA ALA A 165 -38.91 -13.73 2.68
C ALA A 165 -40.19 -12.87 2.58
N ILE A 166 -40.57 -12.48 1.36
CA ILE A 166 -41.79 -11.72 1.09
C ILE A 166 -43.02 -12.50 1.56
N VAL A 167 -43.15 -13.76 1.13
CA VAL A 167 -44.32 -14.60 1.47
C VAL A 167 -44.38 -14.88 2.98
N LYS A 168 -43.24 -15.04 3.66
CA LYS A 168 -43.20 -15.23 5.12
C LYS A 168 -43.67 -13.98 5.87
N ALA A 169 -43.25 -12.80 5.42
CA ALA A 169 -43.59 -11.51 6.02
C ALA A 169 -45.03 -11.02 5.72
N MET A 170 -45.68 -11.60 4.72
CA MET A 170 -47.05 -11.21 4.32
C MET A 170 -48.10 -11.45 5.40
N GLN A 171 -49.13 -10.60 5.43
CA GLN A 171 -50.31 -10.80 6.27
C GLN A 171 -51.02 -12.12 5.95
N ALA A 172 -51.39 -12.89 6.98
CA ALA A 172 -51.89 -14.26 6.84
C ALA A 172 -53.10 -14.38 5.88
N ASP A 173 -54.04 -13.43 5.93
CA ASP A 173 -55.22 -13.43 5.07
C ASP A 173 -54.89 -13.20 3.59
N LYS A 174 -53.94 -12.29 3.31
CA LYS A 174 -53.48 -11.97 1.95
C LYS A 174 -52.67 -13.12 1.40
N ARG A 175 -51.73 -13.64 2.20
CA ARG A 175 -50.94 -14.83 1.87
C ARG A 175 -51.85 -16.00 1.51
N LYS A 176 -52.83 -16.34 2.35
CA LYS A 176 -53.78 -17.44 2.08
C LYS A 176 -54.50 -17.26 0.74
N LYS A 177 -54.94 -16.04 0.41
CA LYS A 177 -55.62 -15.75 -0.85
C LYS A 177 -54.69 -15.93 -2.05
N ILE A 178 -53.45 -15.46 -1.97
CA ILE A 178 -52.46 -15.58 -3.05
C ILE A 178 -52.04 -17.04 -3.26
N LEU A 179 -51.72 -17.78 -2.19
CA LEU A 179 -51.27 -19.17 -2.29
C LEU A 179 -52.36 -20.10 -2.87
N ARG A 180 -53.63 -19.74 -2.73
CA ARG A 180 -54.75 -20.50 -3.34
C ARG A 180 -54.82 -20.37 -4.86
N GLU A 181 -54.23 -19.32 -5.44
CA GLU A 181 -54.24 -19.10 -6.89
C GLU A 181 -53.20 -19.95 -7.64
N PHE A 182 -52.32 -20.66 -6.92
CA PHE A 182 -51.42 -21.68 -7.50
C PHE A 182 -52.21 -22.96 -7.79
N VAL A 183 -52.83 -23.02 -8.98
CA VAL A 183 -53.79 -24.09 -9.32
C VAL A 183 -53.20 -25.11 -10.29
N SER A 184 -52.31 -24.69 -11.19
CA SER A 184 -51.73 -25.62 -12.18
C SER A 184 -50.69 -26.56 -11.54
N PRO A 185 -50.45 -27.76 -12.13
CA PRO A 185 -49.47 -28.70 -11.60
C PRO A 185 -48.06 -28.12 -11.48
N GLU A 186 -47.61 -27.36 -12.48
CA GLU A 186 -46.29 -26.71 -12.47
C GLU A 186 -46.19 -25.61 -11.39
N GLU A 187 -47.28 -24.88 -11.15
CA GLU A 187 -47.36 -23.88 -10.08
C GLU A 187 -47.36 -24.55 -8.69
N ALA A 188 -48.00 -25.71 -8.55
CA ALA A 188 -48.02 -26.45 -7.29
C ALA A 188 -46.62 -26.91 -6.88
N ASP A 189 -45.78 -27.33 -7.83
CA ASP A 189 -44.37 -27.67 -7.56
C ASP A 189 -43.57 -26.45 -7.07
N LYS A 190 -43.77 -25.29 -7.70
CA LYS A 190 -43.17 -24.01 -7.26
C LYS A 190 -43.63 -23.60 -5.87
N LEU A 191 -44.93 -23.76 -5.59
CA LEU A 191 -45.49 -23.52 -4.26
C LEU A 191 -44.86 -24.45 -3.21
N GLN A 192 -44.71 -25.74 -3.53
CA GLN A 192 -44.09 -26.71 -2.63
C GLN A 192 -42.64 -26.33 -2.31
N GLN A 193 -41.88 -25.84 -3.29
CA GLN A 193 -40.51 -25.34 -3.07
C GLN A 193 -40.50 -24.17 -2.08
N ILE A 194 -41.38 -23.18 -2.25
CA ILE A 194 -41.51 -22.04 -1.34
C ILE A 194 -41.85 -22.52 0.07
N LEU A 195 -42.84 -23.41 0.22
CA LEU A 195 -43.28 -23.93 1.52
C LEU A 195 -42.20 -24.77 2.22
N ASN A 196 -41.45 -25.58 1.47
CA ASN A 196 -40.33 -26.35 2.01
C ASN A 196 -39.24 -25.45 2.57
N HIS A 197 -38.91 -24.35 1.87
CA HIS A 197 -37.93 -23.38 2.36
C HIS A 197 -38.41 -22.63 3.59
N ILE A 198 -39.68 -22.20 3.62
CA ILE A 198 -40.28 -21.61 4.83
C ILE A 198 -40.20 -22.60 6.00
N GLY A 199 -40.53 -23.87 5.78
CA GLY A 199 -40.49 -24.93 6.80
C GLY A 199 -39.07 -25.28 7.27
N ALA A 200 -38.07 -25.15 6.41
CA ALA A 200 -36.66 -25.37 6.74
C ALA A 200 -36.03 -24.19 7.52
N GLY A 201 -36.72 -23.06 7.62
CA GLY A 201 -36.21 -21.84 8.26
C GLY A 201 -35.33 -20.98 7.34
N GLU A 202 -35.42 -21.16 6.02
CA GLU A 202 -34.72 -20.33 5.04
C GLU A 202 -35.43 -18.99 4.82
N PRO A 203 -34.73 -17.92 4.42
CA PRO A 203 -33.27 -17.82 4.23
C PRO A 203 -32.47 -17.51 5.51
N GLU A 204 -33.15 -17.29 6.64
CA GLU A 204 -32.53 -16.88 7.92
C GLU A 204 -31.48 -17.87 8.39
N LYS A 205 -31.78 -19.18 8.27
CA LYS A 205 -30.85 -20.24 8.66
C LYS A 205 -29.56 -20.21 7.86
N THR A 206 -29.62 -20.14 6.52
CA THR A 206 -28.42 -20.05 5.68
C THR A 206 -27.56 -18.83 6.01
N VAL A 207 -28.18 -17.69 6.34
CA VAL A 207 -27.46 -16.48 6.73
C VAL A 207 -26.75 -16.67 8.07
N ILE A 208 -27.42 -17.25 9.06
CA ILE A 208 -26.86 -17.52 10.39
C ILE A 208 -25.72 -18.54 10.31
N ASP A 209 -25.87 -19.62 9.53
CA ASP A 209 -24.85 -20.65 9.39
C ASP A 209 -23.59 -20.08 8.71
N LYS A 210 -23.73 -19.25 7.66
CA LYS A 210 -22.59 -18.57 7.02
C LYS A 210 -21.86 -17.63 7.98
N ALA A 211 -22.58 -16.85 8.78
CA ALA A 211 -21.98 -15.93 9.75
C ALA A 211 -21.27 -16.64 10.92
N ARG A 212 -21.52 -17.95 11.13
CA ARG A 212 -20.84 -18.75 12.15
C ARG A 212 -19.55 -19.40 11.65
N ASP A 213 -19.45 -19.59 10.33
CA ASP A 213 -18.30 -20.24 9.68
C ASP A 213 -17.23 -19.22 9.20
N GLU A 214 -17.53 -17.92 9.27
CA GLU A 214 -16.59 -16.78 9.11
C GLU A 214 -15.96 -16.33 10.43
#